data_AF-A0A314KVZ8-F1
#
_entry.id   AF-A0A314KVZ8-F1
#
_cell.length_a   1.000
_cell.length_b   1.000
_cell.length_c   1.000
_cell.angle_alpha   90.00
_cell.angle_beta   90.00
_cell.angle_gamma   90.00
#
_symmetry.space_group_name_H-M   'P 1'
#
loop_
_entity.id
_entity.type
_entity.pdbx_description
1 polymer ?
#
loop_
_entity_poly.entity_id
_entity_poly.type
_entity_poly.pdbx_seq_one_letter_code
_entity_poly.pdbx_strand_id
1 'polypeptide(L)'
;MATHSSTLTISLLLLLFFFSTLSSASDMSILTYDENQHFRTDDEVMSLYESWLVEHRKSYNALDEKDKRFQIFKDNLRYIDEQNSVPNKSYKLGLTKFADLTNEEYRSMYLGTKTSDRRRLLKNKSDRYLPKVGDSLPDSVDWREKGVLVGVKDQGSCGSCWAFSAIASVEAVNSIVTGDVISLSEQELVDCDTSYNDGCNGGLMDYAFDFIIKNGGIDTEEDYPYTGRDGRCDQSRKNAKVVTIDGYEDVPANNEKALQKAVANQPVSIAIEAGGNDFQHYVSGIFTGKCGTAVDHGVVAVGYGSENGMDYWIIRNSWGASWGEKGYLRVQRNVASSKGLCGLAIEPSYPVKTGVNPPKPGPSPPSPIKPPTQCDDYAQCPEGTTCCCVFEYYNSCFSWGCCPLEGATCCEDHYSCCPHDYPVCNIRAGTCSISKDNPLGVKAMKHILAEPIGAFINGGRKSSS
;
A
#
# COMPACT_ATOMS: atom_id res chain seq x y z
N MET A 1 57.02 33.56 -21.78
CA MET A 1 55.80 32.73 -21.69
C MET A 1 56.07 31.63 -20.67
N ALA A 2 55.37 31.66 -19.53
CA ALA A 2 55.14 30.56 -18.57
C ALA A 2 55.20 31.08 -17.12
N THR A 3 54.07 31.56 -16.58
CA THR A 3 53.80 31.64 -15.13
C THR A 3 52.31 31.89 -14.89
N HIS A 4 51.42 30.95 -15.24
CA HIS A 4 50.01 31.02 -14.82
C HIS A 4 49.35 29.66 -14.55
N SER A 5 50.09 28.54 -14.55
CA SER A 5 49.49 27.22 -14.41
C SER A 5 49.50 26.63 -12.99
N SER A 6 50.19 27.24 -12.04
CA SER A 6 50.44 26.62 -10.72
C SER A 6 49.47 27.07 -9.62
N THR A 7 48.76 28.19 -9.79
CA THR A 7 47.81 28.69 -8.77
C THR A 7 46.42 28.06 -8.90
N LEU A 8 46.00 27.70 -10.12
CA LEU A 8 44.69 27.09 -10.37
C LEU A 8 44.62 25.65 -9.83
N THR A 9 45.73 24.90 -9.89
CA THR A 9 45.80 23.51 -9.39
C THR A 9 45.78 23.42 -7.87
N ILE A 10 46.36 24.41 -7.17
CA ILE A 10 46.37 24.46 -5.71
C ILE A 10 44.98 24.84 -5.16
N SER A 11 44.26 25.76 -5.80
CA SER A 11 42.89 26.09 -5.41
C SER A 11 41.90 24.95 -5.65
N LEU A 12 42.10 24.13 -6.69
CA LEU A 12 41.24 22.96 -6.95
C LEU A 12 41.49 21.82 -5.95
N LEU A 13 42.74 21.62 -5.52
CA LEU A 13 43.11 20.65 -4.49
C LEU A 13 42.59 21.03 -3.09
N LEU A 14 42.57 22.33 -2.75
CA LEU A 14 41.99 22.81 -1.49
C LEU A 14 40.47 22.70 -1.44
N LEU A 15 39.78 22.88 -2.58
CA LEU A 15 38.33 22.64 -2.71
C LEU A 15 37.99 21.15 -2.60
N LEU A 16 38.80 20.27 -3.18
CA LEU A 16 38.61 18.81 -3.04
C LEU A 16 38.84 18.34 -1.61
N PHE A 17 39.79 18.94 -0.87
CA PHE A 17 40.00 18.64 0.55
C PHE A 17 38.83 19.10 1.45
N PHE A 18 38.19 20.23 1.13
CA PHE A 18 37.00 20.71 1.85
C PHE A 18 35.75 19.88 1.58
N PHE A 19 35.63 19.24 0.41
CA PHE A 19 34.54 18.29 0.13
C PHE A 19 34.79 16.88 0.68
N SER A 20 36.04 16.49 0.92
CA SER A 20 36.37 15.19 1.53
C SER A 20 36.25 15.15 3.06
N THR A 21 36.13 16.28 3.75
CA THR A 21 35.92 16.33 5.22
C THR A 21 34.45 16.42 5.64
N LEU A 22 33.51 16.41 4.68
CA LEU A 22 32.05 16.36 4.94
C LEU A 22 31.41 15.01 4.56
N SER A 23 32.21 14.01 4.17
CA SER A 23 31.72 12.66 3.85
C SER A 23 32.16 11.61 4.88
N SER A 24 32.20 12.02 6.15
CA SER A 24 32.27 11.11 7.30
C SER A 24 31.03 11.34 8.18
N ALA A 25 29.84 11.14 7.61
CA ALA A 25 28.72 10.71 8.43
C ALA A 25 29.03 9.26 8.80
N SER A 26 29.76 9.06 9.89
CA SER A 26 29.74 7.79 10.59
C SER A 26 28.28 7.43 10.80
N ASP A 27 27.88 6.24 10.34
CA ASP A 27 26.66 5.57 10.77
C ASP A 27 26.43 5.89 12.25
N MET A 28 25.40 6.68 12.55
CA MET A 28 24.94 6.87 13.92
C MET A 28 24.22 5.58 14.32
N SER A 29 24.98 4.51 14.48
CA SER A 29 24.60 3.40 15.34
C SER A 29 24.61 3.92 16.77
N ILE A 30 23.51 4.57 17.19
CA ILE A 30 23.18 4.72 18.61
C ILE A 30 22.83 3.32 19.13
N LEU A 31 23.86 2.56 19.45
CA LEU A 31 23.81 1.40 20.32
C LEU A 31 24.98 1.53 21.30
N THR A 32 24.89 2.52 22.19
CA THR A 32 25.57 2.41 23.48
C THR A 32 24.78 1.40 24.30
N TYR A 33 25.13 0.13 24.14
CA TYR A 33 24.65 -0.94 25.02
C TYR A 33 25.47 -0.86 26.30
N ASP A 34 24.99 -0.07 27.26
CA ASP A 34 25.50 -0.07 28.63
C ASP A 34 24.69 -1.06 29.47
N GLU A 35 25.39 -1.82 30.31
CA GLU A 35 24.98 -3.09 30.91
C GLU A 35 24.01 -2.97 32.10
N ASN A 36 23.22 -1.89 32.16
CA ASN A 36 22.21 -1.68 33.20
C ASN A 36 20.89 -1.28 32.53
N GLN A 37 19.78 -1.95 32.91
CA GLN A 37 18.44 -1.70 32.39
C GLN A 37 18.01 -0.23 32.59
N HIS A 38 18.38 0.63 31.66
CA HIS A 38 17.89 2.00 31.56
C HIS A 38 16.82 2.02 30.47
N PHE A 39 15.56 2.09 30.91
CA PHE A 39 14.48 2.49 30.04
C PHE A 39 14.83 3.84 29.41
N ARG A 40 14.61 3.99 28.09
CA ARG A 40 14.83 5.27 27.40
C ARG A 40 14.08 6.38 28.13
N THR A 41 14.74 7.52 28.28
CA THR A 41 14.12 8.71 28.87
C THR A 41 12.99 9.21 27.99
N ASP A 42 12.03 9.95 28.58
CA ASP A 42 10.90 10.48 27.83
C ASP A 42 11.33 11.41 26.68
N ASP A 43 12.44 12.16 26.86
CA ASP A 43 13.02 13.02 25.83
C ASP A 43 13.61 12.24 24.65
N GLU A 44 14.25 11.09 24.92
CA GLU A 44 14.75 10.19 23.88
C GLU A 44 13.60 9.55 23.10
N VAL A 45 12.55 9.08 23.80
CA VAL A 45 11.37 8.50 23.17
C VAL A 45 10.63 9.53 22.32
N MET A 46 10.50 10.78 22.81
CA MET A 46 9.90 11.87 22.04
C MET A 46 10.70 12.18 20.77
N SER A 47 12.04 12.22 20.87
CA SER A 47 12.90 12.45 19.70
C SER A 47 12.77 11.33 18.64
N LEU A 48 12.67 10.07 19.09
CA LEU A 48 12.40 8.92 18.22
C LEU A 48 11.02 9.03 17.57
N TYR A 49 10.00 9.43 18.33
CA TYR A 49 8.63 9.60 17.83
C TYR A 49 8.55 10.68 16.75
N GLU A 50 9.12 11.86 16.97
CA GLU A 50 9.12 12.95 15.97
C GLU A 50 9.87 12.55 14.70
N SER A 51 11.00 11.83 14.82
CA SER A 51 11.72 11.28 13.66
C SER A 51 10.88 10.25 12.90
N TRP A 52 10.22 9.35 13.64
CA TRP A 52 9.34 8.32 13.09
C TRP A 52 8.11 8.92 12.37
N LEU A 53 7.53 10.01 12.89
CA LEU A 53 6.44 10.75 12.23
C LEU A 53 6.85 11.25 10.84
N VAL A 54 8.05 11.83 10.74
CA VAL A 54 8.59 12.35 9.47
C VAL A 54 8.85 11.21 8.49
N GLU A 55 9.49 10.14 8.95
CA GLU A 55 9.78 8.95 8.12
C GLU A 55 8.52 8.33 7.53
N HIS A 56 7.45 8.22 8.34
CA HIS A 56 6.19 7.59 7.96
C HIS A 56 5.15 8.57 7.43
N ARG A 57 5.50 9.85 7.28
CA ARG A 57 4.62 10.94 6.80
C ARG A 57 3.31 11.04 7.60
N LYS A 58 3.41 10.93 8.92
CA LYS A 58 2.27 10.98 9.85
C LYS A 58 2.13 12.38 10.45
N SER A 59 0.89 12.83 10.62
CA SER A 59 0.57 14.10 11.28
C SER A 59 -0.74 13.99 12.07
N TYR A 60 -0.74 14.45 13.33
CA TYR A 60 -1.91 14.45 14.20
C TYR A 60 -2.23 15.88 14.65
N ASN A 61 -3.50 16.27 14.52
CA ASN A 61 -3.91 17.68 14.66
C ASN A 61 -4.61 18.02 15.97
N ALA A 62 -5.16 17.02 16.67
CA ALA A 62 -5.68 17.18 18.02
C ALA A 62 -4.54 16.90 19.00
N LEU A 63 -4.24 17.84 19.91
CA LEU A 63 -3.23 17.64 20.95
C LEU A 63 -3.48 16.33 21.71
N ASP A 64 -4.73 16.07 22.07
CA ASP A 64 -5.15 14.82 22.71
C ASP A 64 -4.85 13.58 21.85
N GLU A 65 -5.02 13.66 20.53
CA GLU A 65 -4.69 12.55 19.62
C GLU A 65 -3.19 12.38 19.48
N LYS A 66 -2.42 13.47 19.38
CA LYS A 66 -0.95 13.39 19.33
C LYS A 66 -0.39 12.77 20.61
N ASP A 67 -0.88 13.18 21.76
CA ASP A 67 -0.47 12.66 23.07
C ASP A 67 -0.89 11.19 23.24
N LYS A 68 -2.11 10.83 22.81
CA LYS A 68 -2.57 9.43 22.76
C LYS A 68 -1.66 8.58 21.86
N ARG A 69 -1.36 9.04 20.65
CA ARG A 69 -0.51 8.35 19.68
C ARG A 69 0.93 8.21 20.19
N PHE A 70 1.45 9.23 20.86
CA PHE A 70 2.74 9.19 21.52
C PHE A 70 2.77 8.15 22.65
N GLN A 71 1.72 8.09 23.48
CA GLN A 71 1.64 7.09 24.55
C GLN A 71 1.59 5.66 23.99
N ILE A 72 0.82 5.43 22.93
CA ILE A 72 0.76 4.13 22.22
C ILE A 72 2.14 3.80 21.62
N PHE A 73 2.78 4.77 20.96
CA PHE A 73 4.12 4.61 20.41
C PHE A 73 5.14 4.23 21.48
N LYS A 74 5.10 4.88 22.65
CA LYS A 74 5.96 4.56 23.79
C LYS A 74 5.75 3.14 24.31
N ASP A 75 4.50 2.70 24.40
CA ASP A 75 4.17 1.34 24.83
C ASP A 75 4.61 0.28 23.81
N ASN A 76 4.41 0.54 22.52
CA ASN A 76 4.89 -0.33 21.45
C ASN A 76 6.42 -0.38 21.37
N LEU A 77 7.11 0.76 21.55
CA LEU A 77 8.56 0.83 21.60
C LEU A 77 9.12 -0.01 22.76
N ARG A 78 8.53 0.10 23.95
CA ARG A 78 8.90 -0.73 25.10
C ARG A 78 8.74 -2.22 24.79
N TYR A 79 7.60 -2.60 24.20
CA TYR A 79 7.39 -3.99 23.77
C TYR A 79 8.44 -4.47 22.76
N ILE A 80 8.77 -3.64 21.76
CA ILE A 80 9.79 -3.93 20.76
C ILE A 80 11.16 -4.16 21.41
N ASP A 81 11.56 -3.31 22.36
CA ASP A 81 12.85 -3.46 23.06
C ASP A 81 12.89 -4.74 23.89
N GLU A 82 11.85 -5.00 24.67
CA GLU A 82 11.72 -6.22 25.46
C GLU A 82 11.82 -7.46 24.57
N GLN A 83 11.11 -7.45 23.43
CA GLN A 83 11.11 -8.55 22.47
C GLN A 83 12.46 -8.72 21.77
N ASN A 84 13.17 -7.64 21.46
CA ASN A 84 14.48 -7.69 20.83
C ASN A 84 15.61 -8.01 21.83
N SER A 85 15.37 -7.88 23.14
CA SER A 85 16.31 -8.29 24.20
C SER A 85 16.36 -9.82 24.43
N VAL A 86 15.37 -10.56 23.90
CA VAL A 86 15.32 -12.02 24.03
C VAL A 86 16.48 -12.64 23.25
N PRO A 87 17.38 -13.40 23.91
CA PRO A 87 18.55 -13.97 23.24
C PRO A 87 18.15 -15.00 22.19
N ASN A 88 18.93 -15.09 21.11
CA ASN A 88 18.77 -16.05 20.01
C ASN A 88 17.41 -15.97 19.29
N LYS A 89 16.75 -14.81 19.30
CA LYS A 89 15.54 -14.59 18.51
C LYS A 89 15.89 -14.55 17.02
N SER A 90 15.17 -15.32 16.20
CA SER A 90 15.44 -15.46 14.75
C SER A 90 14.90 -14.31 13.89
N TYR A 91 14.18 -13.36 14.49
CA TYR A 91 13.59 -12.20 13.84
C TYR A 91 13.67 -10.97 14.74
N LYS A 92 13.55 -9.79 14.12
CA LYS A 92 13.59 -8.50 14.79
C LYS A 92 12.28 -7.74 14.60
N LEU A 93 11.87 -7.10 15.68
CA LEU A 93 10.80 -6.12 15.66
C LEU A 93 11.36 -4.70 15.51
N GLY A 94 10.54 -3.77 15.06
CA GLY A 94 10.91 -2.37 14.96
C GLY A 94 9.71 -1.45 14.79
N LEU A 95 10.00 -0.16 14.69
CA LEU A 95 9.02 0.90 14.58
C LEU A 95 8.43 0.98 13.17
N THR A 96 7.53 0.06 12.85
CA THR A 96 6.80 0.04 11.56
C THR A 96 5.82 1.22 11.45
N LYS A 97 5.16 1.37 10.29
CA LYS A 97 4.08 2.36 10.08
C LYS A 97 2.88 2.23 11.02
N PHE A 98 2.84 1.17 11.82
CA PHE A 98 1.81 0.85 12.81
C PHE A 98 2.24 1.12 14.26
N ALA A 99 3.42 1.70 14.48
CA ALA A 99 3.95 1.94 15.83
C ALA A 99 3.05 2.87 16.68
N ASP A 100 2.24 3.72 16.06
CA ASP A 100 1.28 4.61 16.74
C ASP A 100 -0.10 3.96 17.02
N LEU A 101 -0.33 2.72 16.58
CA LEU A 101 -1.61 2.04 16.68
C LEU A 101 -1.60 1.04 17.83
N THR A 102 -2.70 0.98 18.57
CA THR A 102 -2.95 -0.16 19.45
C THR A 102 -3.15 -1.41 18.59
N ASN A 103 -2.94 -2.58 19.18
CA ASN A 103 -3.18 -3.84 18.47
C ASN A 103 -4.64 -3.97 18.00
N GLU A 104 -5.61 -3.45 18.77
CA GLU A 104 -7.02 -3.44 18.40
C GLU A 104 -7.31 -2.54 17.19
N GLU A 105 -6.74 -1.32 17.17
CA GLU A 105 -6.85 -0.41 16.02
C GLU A 105 -6.20 -1.05 14.78
N TYR A 106 -5.00 -1.61 14.91
CA TYR A 106 -4.33 -2.33 13.83
C TYR A 106 -5.18 -3.49 13.29
N ARG A 107 -5.71 -4.35 14.18
CA ARG A 107 -6.53 -5.50 13.80
C ARG A 107 -7.80 -5.10 13.07
N SER A 108 -8.45 -4.03 13.51
CA SER A 108 -9.71 -3.56 12.91
C SER A 108 -9.51 -2.85 11.56
N MET A 109 -8.36 -2.21 11.33
CA MET A 109 -8.12 -1.44 10.11
C MET A 109 -7.42 -2.21 8.99
N TYR A 110 -6.54 -3.17 9.32
CA TYR A 110 -5.63 -3.78 8.32
C TYR A 110 -5.88 -5.27 8.06
N LEU A 111 -6.71 -5.91 8.87
CA LEU A 111 -7.07 -7.33 8.73
C LEU A 111 -8.49 -7.44 8.18
N GLY A 112 -8.77 -8.50 7.43
CA GLY A 112 -10.05 -8.60 6.73
C GLY A 112 -10.34 -9.94 6.05
N THR A 113 -9.51 -10.96 6.21
CA THR A 113 -9.89 -12.28 5.69
C THR A 113 -10.95 -12.90 6.58
N LYS A 114 -12.11 -13.18 6.00
CA LYS A 114 -13.24 -13.79 6.71
C LYS A 114 -13.32 -15.27 6.33
N THR A 115 -12.81 -16.16 7.16
CA THR A 115 -13.08 -17.60 7.00
C THR A 115 -14.38 -17.98 7.69
N SER A 116 -15.15 -18.91 7.11
CA SER A 116 -16.22 -19.58 7.87
C SER A 116 -16.21 -21.07 7.60
N ASP A 117 -16.53 -21.86 8.60
CA ASP A 117 -16.50 -23.33 8.51
C ASP A 117 -17.47 -23.89 7.48
N ARG A 118 -18.60 -23.20 7.22
CA ARG A 118 -19.52 -23.57 6.13
C ARG A 118 -18.89 -23.37 4.74
N ARG A 119 -18.05 -22.34 4.59
CA ARG A 119 -17.38 -21.99 3.32
C ARG A 119 -16.24 -22.95 2.98
N ARG A 120 -15.58 -23.55 3.99
CA ARG A 120 -14.55 -24.61 3.82
C ARG A 120 -15.06 -25.90 3.19
N LEU A 121 -16.36 -26.14 3.19
CA LEU A 121 -16.98 -27.39 2.70
C LEU A 121 -17.29 -27.37 1.20
N LEU A 122 -17.25 -26.21 0.53
CA LEU A 122 -17.54 -26.03 -0.90
C LEU A 122 -16.27 -25.86 -1.76
N LYS A 123 -15.15 -26.40 -1.28
CA LYS A 123 -13.83 -26.24 -1.88
C LYS A 123 -13.65 -27.02 -3.19
N ASN A 124 -13.05 -26.37 -4.18
CA ASN A 124 -12.59 -27.00 -5.42
C ASN A 124 -11.28 -27.75 -5.14
N LYS A 125 -11.39 -28.83 -4.37
CA LYS A 125 -10.25 -29.64 -3.96
C LYS A 125 -9.61 -30.28 -5.19
N SER A 126 -8.31 -30.07 -5.33
CA SER A 126 -7.50 -30.71 -6.35
C SER A 126 -6.43 -31.59 -5.74
N ASP A 127 -6.27 -32.78 -6.32
CA ASP A 127 -5.20 -33.71 -5.96
C ASP A 127 -3.90 -33.42 -6.74
N ARG A 128 -3.86 -32.37 -7.58
CA ARG A 128 -2.70 -32.03 -8.45
C ARG A 128 -1.41 -31.92 -7.65
N TYR A 129 -1.46 -31.25 -6.50
CA TYR A 129 -0.30 -31.02 -5.65
C TYR A 129 -0.25 -31.91 -4.41
N LEU A 130 -1.00 -33.01 -4.37
CA LEU A 130 -0.76 -34.02 -3.35
C LEU A 130 0.67 -34.56 -3.47
N PRO A 131 1.44 -34.61 -2.36
CA PRO A 131 2.77 -35.18 -2.36
C PRO A 131 2.72 -36.67 -2.69
N LYS A 132 3.55 -37.10 -3.65
CA LYS A 132 3.72 -38.49 -4.05
C LYS A 132 5.08 -39.01 -3.60
N VAL A 133 5.17 -40.33 -3.40
CA VAL A 133 6.44 -41.00 -3.08
C VAL A 133 7.40 -40.77 -4.26
N GLY A 134 8.59 -40.24 -3.97
CA GLY A 134 9.60 -39.92 -4.97
C GLY A 134 9.53 -38.50 -5.55
N ASP A 135 8.58 -37.66 -5.12
CA ASP A 135 8.58 -36.23 -5.49
C ASP A 135 9.89 -35.57 -5.01
N SER A 136 10.64 -34.99 -5.95
CA SER A 136 11.80 -34.12 -5.69
C SER A 136 11.39 -32.68 -5.97
N LEU A 137 11.41 -31.84 -4.94
CA LEU A 137 11.15 -30.40 -5.07
C LEU A 137 12.47 -29.63 -5.03
N PRO A 138 12.58 -28.46 -5.67
CA PRO A 138 13.73 -27.58 -5.48
C PRO A 138 13.90 -27.24 -4.00
N ASP A 139 15.15 -27.11 -3.54
CA ASP A 139 15.48 -26.77 -2.15
C ASP A 139 15.01 -25.35 -1.78
N SER A 140 15.11 -24.42 -2.74
CA SER A 140 14.60 -23.06 -2.62
C SER A 140 13.90 -22.62 -3.90
N VAL A 141 12.90 -21.76 -3.74
CA VAL A 141 12.17 -21.10 -4.82
C VAL A 141 11.97 -19.65 -4.40
N ASP A 142 12.25 -18.72 -5.31
CA ASP A 142 11.93 -17.31 -5.13
C ASP A 142 11.42 -16.72 -6.44
N TRP A 143 10.12 -16.46 -6.52
CA TRP A 143 9.49 -15.89 -7.71
C TRP A 143 9.87 -14.43 -7.94
N ARG A 144 10.44 -13.73 -6.94
CA ARG A 144 10.95 -12.36 -7.10
C ARG A 144 12.13 -12.32 -8.07
N GLU A 145 12.98 -13.35 -8.04
CA GLU A 145 14.16 -13.47 -8.92
C GLU A 145 13.79 -13.83 -10.36
N LYS A 146 12.54 -14.26 -10.61
CA LYS A 146 12.04 -14.61 -11.94
C LYS A 146 11.46 -13.42 -12.70
N GLY A 147 11.32 -12.27 -12.04
CA GLY A 147 10.75 -11.06 -12.66
C GLY A 147 9.27 -11.17 -13.00
N VAL A 148 8.53 -12.09 -12.35
CA VAL A 148 7.10 -12.34 -12.64
C VAL A 148 6.14 -11.65 -11.67
N LEU A 149 6.67 -10.86 -10.73
CA LEU A 149 5.88 -10.21 -9.68
C LEU A 149 5.80 -8.71 -9.91
N VAL A 150 4.59 -8.17 -9.83
CA VAL A 150 4.36 -6.73 -9.68
C VAL A 150 4.90 -6.26 -8.32
N GLY A 151 5.28 -4.98 -8.22
CA GLY A 151 5.78 -4.37 -6.98
C GLY A 151 4.81 -4.52 -5.80
N VAL A 152 5.31 -4.47 -4.57
CA VAL A 152 4.46 -4.56 -3.37
C VAL A 152 3.54 -3.33 -3.30
N LYS A 153 2.23 -3.59 -3.22
CA LYS A 153 1.18 -2.57 -3.10
C LYS A 153 0.79 -2.35 -1.63
N ASP A 154 -0.04 -1.35 -1.36
CA ASP A 154 -0.52 -0.99 -0.03
C ASP A 154 -2.05 -0.92 0.01
N GLN A 155 -2.67 -1.78 0.80
CA GLN A 155 -4.13 -1.86 0.95
C GLN A 155 -4.70 -0.69 1.76
N GLY A 156 -3.87 0.09 2.45
CA GLY A 156 -4.33 1.15 3.35
C GLY A 156 -5.15 0.61 4.52
N SER A 157 -6.08 1.41 5.03
CA SER A 157 -6.94 1.07 6.19
C SER A 157 -8.24 0.35 5.78
N CYS A 158 -8.15 -0.54 4.79
CA CYS A 158 -9.26 -1.32 4.26
C CYS A 158 -8.95 -2.81 4.42
N GLY A 159 -9.91 -3.61 4.87
CA GLY A 159 -9.80 -5.07 5.02
C GLY A 159 -9.79 -5.84 3.69
N SER A 160 -9.25 -5.26 2.61
CA SER A 160 -9.21 -5.79 1.24
C SER A 160 -8.05 -6.76 0.97
N CYS A 161 -7.32 -7.22 1.99
CA CYS A 161 -6.22 -8.18 1.85
C CYS A 161 -6.57 -9.44 1.01
N TRP A 162 -7.83 -9.86 1.01
CA TRP A 162 -8.34 -10.94 0.16
C TRP A 162 -8.24 -10.61 -1.33
N ALA A 163 -8.55 -9.37 -1.73
CA ALA A 163 -8.44 -8.89 -3.10
C ALA A 163 -6.97 -8.78 -3.53
N PHE A 164 -6.12 -8.18 -2.69
CA PHE A 164 -4.67 -8.09 -2.93
C PHE A 164 -4.02 -9.46 -3.07
N SER A 165 -4.38 -10.43 -2.20
CA SER A 165 -3.86 -11.79 -2.28
C SER A 165 -4.29 -12.48 -3.58
N ALA A 166 -5.56 -12.36 -3.98
CA ALA A 166 -6.06 -12.94 -5.21
C ALA A 166 -5.39 -12.31 -6.45
N ILE A 167 -5.38 -10.98 -6.53
CA ILE A 167 -4.79 -10.24 -7.65
C ILE A 167 -3.30 -10.57 -7.80
N ALA A 168 -2.53 -10.54 -6.73
CA ALA A 168 -1.10 -10.85 -6.81
C ALA A 168 -0.81 -12.28 -7.33
N SER A 169 -1.68 -13.26 -7.03
CA SER A 169 -1.57 -14.61 -7.61
C SER A 169 -1.99 -14.65 -9.08
N VAL A 170 -3.01 -13.87 -9.48
CA VAL A 170 -3.44 -13.76 -10.89
C VAL A 170 -2.38 -13.06 -11.75
N GLU A 171 -1.81 -11.95 -11.26
CA GLU A 171 -0.69 -11.24 -11.89
C GLU A 171 0.50 -12.19 -12.11
N ALA A 172 0.84 -12.98 -11.10
CA ALA A 172 1.97 -13.90 -11.18
C ALA A 172 1.73 -15.04 -12.18
N VAL A 173 0.58 -15.72 -12.12
CA VAL A 173 0.29 -16.80 -13.09
C VAL A 173 0.17 -16.26 -14.51
N ASN A 174 -0.35 -15.03 -14.67
CA ASN A 174 -0.37 -14.34 -15.95
C ASN A 174 1.05 -14.14 -16.50
N SER A 175 1.94 -13.56 -15.69
CA SER A 175 3.32 -13.33 -16.10
C SER A 175 4.07 -14.62 -16.41
N ILE A 176 3.82 -15.70 -15.65
CA ILE A 176 4.40 -17.02 -15.91
C ILE A 176 3.95 -17.58 -17.27
N VAL A 177 2.67 -17.43 -17.63
CA VAL A 177 2.09 -18.03 -18.84
C VAL A 177 2.34 -17.17 -20.09
N THR A 178 2.22 -15.86 -19.98
CA THR A 178 2.29 -14.95 -21.14
C THR A 178 3.63 -14.23 -21.27
N GLY A 179 4.40 -14.11 -20.20
CA GLY A 179 5.60 -13.29 -20.11
C GLY A 179 5.32 -11.81 -19.79
N ASP A 180 4.05 -11.39 -19.68
CA ASP A 180 3.69 -10.00 -19.44
C ASP A 180 3.43 -9.74 -17.96
N VAL A 181 4.16 -8.79 -17.39
CA VAL A 181 3.90 -8.28 -16.03
C VAL A 181 2.89 -7.14 -16.14
N ILE A 182 1.64 -7.39 -15.73
CA ILE A 182 0.52 -6.43 -15.79
C ILE A 182 0.04 -6.18 -14.36
N SER A 183 -0.08 -4.92 -13.95
CA SER A 183 -0.67 -4.53 -12.66
C SER A 183 -2.20 -4.50 -12.80
N LEU A 184 -2.90 -5.30 -12.00
CA LEU A 184 -4.36 -5.48 -12.08
C LEU A 184 -5.07 -4.78 -10.92
N SER A 185 -6.36 -4.49 -11.09
CA SER A 185 -7.15 -3.71 -10.13
C SER A 185 -7.65 -4.55 -8.95
N GLU A 186 -7.19 -4.22 -7.75
CA GLU A 186 -7.84 -4.69 -6.52
C GLU A 186 -9.19 -4.01 -6.27
N GLN A 187 -9.36 -2.75 -6.72
CA GLN A 187 -10.58 -1.98 -6.47
C GLN A 187 -11.78 -2.54 -7.24
N GLU A 188 -11.58 -3.07 -8.45
CA GLU A 188 -12.65 -3.72 -9.19
C GLU A 188 -13.22 -4.88 -8.37
N LEU A 189 -12.38 -5.69 -7.70
CA LEU A 189 -12.86 -6.73 -6.79
C LEU A 189 -13.59 -6.14 -5.59
N VAL A 190 -13.01 -5.13 -4.92
CA VAL A 190 -13.62 -4.49 -3.74
C VAL A 190 -15.01 -3.94 -4.06
N ASP A 191 -15.20 -3.31 -5.22
CA ASP A 191 -16.45 -2.66 -5.59
C ASP A 191 -17.48 -3.61 -6.22
N CYS A 192 -17.02 -4.65 -6.93
CA CYS A 192 -17.88 -5.46 -7.80
C CYS A 192 -18.11 -6.90 -7.31
N ASP A 193 -17.20 -7.49 -6.55
CA ASP A 193 -17.37 -8.84 -6.00
C ASP A 193 -18.21 -8.80 -4.70
N THR A 194 -19.50 -8.59 -4.85
CA THR A 194 -20.44 -8.38 -3.73
C THR A 194 -21.32 -9.59 -3.42
N SER A 195 -21.11 -10.72 -4.12
CA SER A 195 -21.94 -11.92 -3.95
C SER A 195 -21.64 -12.66 -2.63
N TYR A 196 -20.35 -12.72 -2.26
CA TYR A 196 -19.88 -13.40 -1.05
C TYR A 196 -18.80 -12.61 -0.31
N ASN A 197 -18.06 -11.77 -1.01
CA ASN A 197 -17.11 -10.82 -0.43
C ASN A 197 -17.82 -9.50 -0.07
N ASP A 198 -17.21 -8.75 0.85
CA ASP A 198 -17.83 -7.64 1.55
C ASP A 198 -16.89 -6.42 1.55
N GLY A 199 -16.21 -6.20 0.42
CA GLY A 199 -15.30 -5.07 0.22
C GLY A 199 -14.23 -4.94 1.32
N CYS A 200 -14.16 -3.76 1.94
CA CYS A 200 -13.28 -3.46 3.06
C CYS A 200 -13.65 -4.16 4.36
N ASN A 201 -14.86 -4.71 4.48
CA ASN A 201 -15.22 -5.54 5.63
C ASN A 201 -14.71 -6.98 5.48
N GLY A 202 -14.13 -7.33 4.34
CA GLY A 202 -13.39 -8.57 4.20
C GLY A 202 -13.95 -9.57 3.20
N GLY A 203 -13.20 -10.65 2.98
CA GLY A 203 -13.50 -11.61 1.93
C GLY A 203 -12.61 -12.85 1.94
N LEU A 204 -12.72 -13.63 0.87
CA LEU A 204 -11.97 -14.85 0.58
C LEU A 204 -11.50 -14.83 -0.88
N MET A 205 -10.25 -15.27 -1.09
CA MET A 205 -9.57 -15.25 -2.39
C MET A 205 -10.28 -16.11 -3.45
N ASP A 206 -10.86 -17.25 -3.05
CA ASP A 206 -11.57 -18.15 -3.97
C ASP A 206 -12.75 -17.48 -4.69
N TYR A 207 -13.49 -16.63 -3.97
CA TYR A 207 -14.61 -15.89 -4.55
C TYR A 207 -14.12 -14.79 -5.49
N ALA A 208 -12.97 -14.19 -5.21
CA ALA A 208 -12.35 -13.26 -6.14
C ALA A 208 -11.95 -13.97 -7.45
N PHE A 209 -11.38 -15.18 -7.37
CA PHE A 209 -11.08 -15.97 -8.57
C PHE A 209 -12.36 -16.33 -9.35
N ASP A 210 -13.40 -16.80 -8.66
CA ASP A 210 -14.70 -17.10 -9.26
C ASP A 210 -15.33 -15.86 -9.91
N PHE A 211 -15.22 -14.69 -9.28
CA PHE A 211 -15.64 -13.42 -9.85
C PHE A 211 -14.88 -13.11 -11.14
N ILE A 212 -13.55 -13.21 -11.16
CA ILE A 212 -12.74 -12.91 -12.36
C ILE A 212 -13.15 -13.81 -13.53
N ILE A 213 -13.39 -15.10 -13.26
CA ILE A 213 -13.87 -16.07 -14.27
C ILE A 213 -15.23 -15.63 -14.82
N LYS A 214 -16.20 -15.38 -13.94
CA LYS A 214 -17.58 -15.00 -14.32
C LYS A 214 -17.65 -13.63 -14.99
N ASN A 215 -16.76 -12.73 -14.60
CA ASN A 215 -16.65 -11.41 -15.18
C ASN A 215 -16.06 -11.44 -16.59
N GLY A 216 -15.38 -12.53 -16.95
CA GLY A 216 -14.66 -12.65 -18.22
C GLY A 216 -13.31 -11.94 -18.21
N GLY A 217 -12.74 -11.71 -17.02
CA GLY A 217 -11.43 -11.08 -16.81
C GLY A 217 -11.45 -10.01 -15.72
N ILE A 218 -10.32 -9.32 -15.58
CA ILE A 218 -10.11 -8.22 -14.63
C ILE A 218 -9.35 -7.08 -15.32
N ASP A 219 -9.65 -5.84 -14.94
CA ASP A 219 -9.08 -4.61 -15.46
C ASP A 219 -7.69 -4.29 -14.85
N THR A 220 -6.98 -3.35 -15.47
CA THR A 220 -5.69 -2.88 -14.94
C THR A 220 -5.88 -1.96 -13.74
N GLU A 221 -4.84 -1.84 -12.92
CA GLU A 221 -4.78 -0.81 -11.86
C GLU A 221 -4.90 0.62 -12.44
N GLU A 222 -4.49 0.85 -13.69
CA GLU A 222 -4.61 2.15 -14.34
C GLU A 222 -6.07 2.47 -14.73
N ASP A 223 -6.80 1.49 -15.28
CA ASP A 223 -8.19 1.65 -15.71
C ASP A 223 -9.16 1.73 -14.50
N TYR A 224 -8.84 1.00 -13.42
CA TYR A 224 -9.63 1.00 -12.19
C TYR A 224 -8.72 1.12 -10.95
N PRO A 225 -8.25 2.34 -10.62
CA PRO A 225 -7.29 2.57 -9.53
C PRO A 225 -7.83 2.30 -8.12
N TYR A 226 -6.93 1.88 -7.24
CA TYR A 226 -7.21 1.64 -5.83
C TYR A 226 -7.47 2.92 -5.03
N THR A 227 -8.55 2.91 -4.24
CA THR A 227 -9.00 4.05 -3.43
C THR A 227 -9.02 3.77 -1.93
N GLY A 228 -8.76 2.52 -1.50
CA GLY A 228 -8.67 2.17 -0.08
C GLY A 228 -9.99 2.24 0.68
N ARG A 229 -11.12 2.17 -0.01
CA ARG A 229 -12.47 2.22 0.57
C ARG A 229 -13.48 1.53 -0.35
N ASP A 230 -14.64 1.19 0.20
CA ASP A 230 -15.76 0.68 -0.58
C ASP A 230 -16.29 1.74 -1.55
N GLY A 231 -16.44 1.35 -2.81
CA GLY A 231 -17.07 2.12 -3.88
C GLY A 231 -18.31 1.42 -4.42
N ARG A 232 -18.91 2.01 -5.46
CA ARG A 232 -19.91 1.34 -6.29
C ARG A 232 -19.22 0.78 -7.51
N CYS A 233 -19.55 -0.45 -7.89
CA CYS A 233 -19.03 -1.08 -9.11
C CYS A 233 -19.24 -0.20 -10.35
N ASP A 234 -18.16 0.44 -10.81
CA ASP A 234 -18.17 1.37 -11.93
C ASP A 234 -18.11 0.60 -13.26
N GLN A 235 -19.27 0.43 -13.90
CA GLN A 235 -19.38 -0.28 -15.18
C GLN A 235 -18.59 0.40 -16.31
N SER A 236 -18.29 1.69 -16.20
CA SER A 236 -17.53 2.41 -17.23
C SER A 236 -16.04 2.09 -17.19
N ARG A 237 -15.51 1.80 -16.00
CA ARG A 237 -14.12 1.37 -15.78
C ARG A 237 -13.95 -0.14 -15.92
N LYS A 238 -15.01 -0.88 -15.62
CA LYS A 238 -15.07 -2.34 -15.67
C LYS A 238 -15.24 -2.90 -17.09
N ASN A 239 -14.36 -2.53 -18.01
CA ASN A 239 -14.61 -2.71 -19.45
C ASN A 239 -13.47 -3.39 -20.25
N ALA A 240 -12.22 -3.27 -19.84
CA ALA A 240 -11.07 -3.73 -20.61
C ALA A 240 -10.79 -5.22 -20.39
N LYS A 241 -10.93 -5.73 -19.16
CA LYS A 241 -10.82 -7.17 -18.82
C LYS A 241 -9.55 -7.80 -19.40
N VAL A 242 -8.43 -7.16 -19.13
CA VAL A 242 -7.13 -7.41 -19.79
C VAL A 242 -6.51 -8.76 -19.44
N VAL A 243 -6.87 -9.35 -18.31
CA VAL A 243 -6.36 -10.66 -17.86
C VAL A 243 -7.51 -11.57 -17.49
N THR A 244 -7.45 -12.81 -17.97
CA THR A 244 -8.39 -13.90 -17.64
C THR A 244 -7.68 -15.08 -17.00
N ILE A 245 -8.44 -15.84 -16.22
CA ILE A 245 -8.04 -17.14 -15.67
C ILE A 245 -9.08 -18.19 -16.07
N ASP A 246 -8.65 -19.43 -16.22
CA ASP A 246 -9.48 -20.55 -16.70
C ASP A 246 -10.20 -21.27 -15.56
N GLY A 247 -9.71 -21.09 -14.32
CA GLY A 247 -10.20 -21.76 -13.14
C GLY A 247 -9.41 -21.38 -11.90
N TYR A 248 -9.72 -22.02 -10.78
CA TYR A 248 -8.92 -21.99 -9.56
C TYR A 248 -9.06 -23.31 -8.82
N GLU A 249 -8.05 -23.65 -8.03
CA GLU A 249 -7.98 -24.90 -7.30
C GLU A 249 -7.44 -24.66 -5.88
N ASP A 250 -7.92 -25.46 -4.94
CA ASP A 250 -7.42 -25.46 -3.57
C ASP A 250 -6.26 -26.44 -3.42
N VAL A 251 -5.21 -26.00 -2.74
CA VAL A 251 -4.17 -26.90 -2.25
C VAL A 251 -4.74 -27.70 -1.07
N PRO A 252 -4.41 -29.00 -0.94
CA PRO A 252 -4.80 -29.81 0.21
C PRO A 252 -4.51 -29.10 1.55
N ALA A 253 -5.58 -28.78 2.29
CA ALA A 253 -5.48 -28.06 3.54
C ALA A 253 -4.67 -28.82 4.60
N ASN A 254 -3.98 -28.08 5.46
CA ASN A 254 -3.12 -28.57 6.53
C ASN A 254 -1.99 -29.49 6.02
N ASN A 255 -1.42 -29.15 4.87
CA ASN A 255 -0.34 -29.91 4.25
C ASN A 255 0.73 -28.97 3.67
N GLU A 256 1.73 -28.61 4.48
CA GLU A 256 2.83 -27.75 4.05
C GLU A 256 3.61 -28.31 2.86
N LYS A 257 3.69 -29.65 2.70
CA LYS A 257 4.38 -30.26 1.56
C LYS A 257 3.58 -30.11 0.26
N ALA A 258 2.25 -30.18 0.33
CA ALA A 258 1.39 -29.88 -0.81
C ALA A 258 1.48 -28.39 -1.19
N LEU A 259 1.50 -27.50 -0.19
CA LEU A 259 1.73 -26.07 -0.40
C LEU A 259 3.11 -25.81 -1.02
N GLN A 260 4.16 -26.51 -0.57
CA GLN A 260 5.51 -26.36 -1.11
C GLN A 260 5.54 -26.73 -2.59
N LYS A 261 4.89 -27.84 -2.94
CA LYS A 261 4.78 -28.30 -4.33
C LYS A 261 4.00 -27.30 -5.19
N ALA A 262 2.93 -26.70 -4.67
CA ALA A 262 2.18 -25.66 -5.37
C ALA A 262 3.03 -24.39 -5.58
N VAL A 263 3.68 -23.89 -4.53
CA VAL A 263 4.56 -22.71 -4.56
C VAL A 263 5.75 -22.92 -5.50
N ALA A 264 6.24 -24.15 -5.66
CA ALA A 264 7.29 -24.46 -6.62
C ALA A 264 6.87 -24.29 -8.09
N ASN A 265 5.57 -24.24 -8.38
CA ASN A 265 5.03 -24.09 -9.74
C ASN A 265 4.49 -22.68 -10.03
N GLN A 266 3.97 -21.99 -9.01
CA GLN A 266 3.51 -20.59 -9.11
C GLN A 266 3.29 -20.01 -7.71
N PRO A 267 3.22 -18.67 -7.54
CA PRO A 267 2.75 -18.07 -6.30
C PRO A 267 1.33 -18.50 -5.93
N VAL A 268 1.08 -18.67 -4.62
CA VAL A 268 -0.16 -19.22 -4.07
C VAL A 268 -0.75 -18.23 -3.07
N SER A 269 -2.04 -17.92 -3.21
CA SER A 269 -2.79 -17.14 -2.23
C SER A 269 -3.00 -17.99 -0.97
N ILE A 270 -2.70 -17.44 0.20
CA ILE A 270 -2.88 -18.09 1.49
C ILE A 270 -3.53 -17.14 2.48
N ALA A 271 -4.12 -17.68 3.53
CA ALA A 271 -4.55 -16.91 4.70
C ALA A 271 -3.67 -17.23 5.91
N ILE A 272 -3.38 -16.22 6.72
CA ILE A 272 -2.61 -16.32 7.97
C ILE A 272 -3.31 -15.56 9.10
N GLU A 273 -3.00 -15.92 10.34
CA GLU A 273 -3.32 -15.11 11.52
C GLU A 273 -2.21 -14.06 11.72
N ALA A 274 -2.50 -12.81 11.35
CA ALA A 274 -1.54 -11.70 11.38
C ALA A 274 -1.81 -10.70 12.50
N GLY A 275 -2.78 -10.98 13.38
CA GLY A 275 -3.25 -10.01 14.36
C GLY A 275 -2.43 -9.86 15.65
N GLY A 276 -1.29 -10.55 15.80
CA GLY A 276 -0.42 -10.44 16.98
C GLY A 276 0.55 -9.24 16.93
N ASN A 277 1.00 -8.77 18.10
CA ASN A 277 1.95 -7.64 18.22
C ASN A 277 3.30 -7.91 17.52
N ASP A 278 3.84 -9.14 17.62
CA ASP A 278 5.06 -9.52 16.91
C ASP A 278 4.92 -9.33 15.39
N PHE A 279 3.74 -9.60 14.83
CA PHE A 279 3.46 -9.45 13.41
C PHE A 279 3.31 -7.98 13.02
N GLN A 280 2.56 -7.20 13.81
CA GLN A 280 2.38 -5.75 13.62
C GLN A 280 3.72 -5.02 13.51
N HIS A 281 4.71 -5.42 14.32
CA HIS A 281 6.01 -4.75 14.41
C HIS A 281 7.15 -5.50 13.72
N TYR A 282 6.87 -6.51 12.91
CA TYR A 282 7.92 -7.26 12.20
C TYR A 282 8.70 -6.36 11.22
N VAL A 283 10.04 -6.47 11.26
CA VAL A 283 10.94 -5.77 10.33
C VAL A 283 11.84 -6.71 9.55
N SER A 284 12.38 -7.77 10.17
CA SER A 284 13.29 -8.69 9.45
C SER A 284 13.50 -10.03 10.16
N GLY A 285 14.08 -10.99 9.44
CA GLY A 285 14.46 -12.32 9.93
C GLY A 285 13.35 -13.37 9.75
N ILE A 286 13.60 -14.59 10.21
CA ILE A 286 12.65 -15.70 10.10
C ILE A 286 11.70 -15.64 11.29
N PHE A 287 10.45 -15.28 11.02
CA PHE A 287 9.40 -15.16 12.00
C PHE A 287 9.05 -16.52 12.59
N THR A 288 9.29 -16.64 13.90
CA THR A 288 8.92 -17.77 14.77
C THR A 288 8.05 -17.30 15.93
N GLY A 289 7.42 -16.13 15.78
CA GLY A 289 6.59 -15.51 16.81
C GLY A 289 5.33 -16.30 17.11
N LYS A 290 4.68 -15.96 18.22
CA LYS A 290 3.44 -16.63 18.63
C LYS A 290 2.28 -16.10 17.80
N CYS A 291 1.54 -17.01 17.17
CA CYS A 291 0.30 -16.75 16.46
C CYS A 291 -0.60 -17.99 16.58
N GLY A 292 -1.91 -17.78 16.53
CA GLY A 292 -2.90 -18.85 16.51
C GLY A 292 -3.14 -19.41 15.11
N THR A 293 -4.39 -19.82 14.86
CA THR A 293 -4.82 -20.37 13.56
C THR A 293 -6.18 -19.82 13.11
N ALA A 294 -6.65 -18.74 13.74
CA ALA A 294 -7.83 -17.99 13.35
C ALA A 294 -7.42 -16.98 12.26
N VAL A 295 -7.15 -17.51 11.07
CA VAL A 295 -6.63 -16.73 9.95
C VAL A 295 -7.54 -15.54 9.62
N ASP A 296 -6.95 -14.36 9.57
CA ASP A 296 -7.60 -13.06 9.48
C ASP A 296 -6.98 -12.14 8.41
N HIS A 297 -5.93 -12.59 7.72
CA HIS A 297 -5.21 -11.80 6.71
C HIS A 297 -4.82 -12.61 5.48
N GLY A 298 -5.04 -12.04 4.30
CA GLY A 298 -4.79 -12.65 3.00
C GLY A 298 -3.44 -12.18 2.46
N VAL A 299 -2.57 -13.12 2.12
CA VAL A 299 -1.20 -12.86 1.64
C VAL A 299 -0.84 -13.85 0.53
N VAL A 300 0.35 -13.73 -0.07
CA VAL A 300 0.79 -14.64 -1.13
C VAL A 300 2.11 -15.31 -0.76
N ALA A 301 2.15 -16.64 -0.80
CA ALA A 301 3.39 -17.39 -0.73
C ALA A 301 4.08 -17.33 -2.10
N VAL A 302 5.22 -16.64 -2.16
CA VAL A 302 6.00 -16.39 -3.40
C VAL A 302 7.32 -17.16 -3.43
N GLY A 303 7.55 -18.02 -2.45
CA GLY A 303 8.78 -18.77 -2.38
C GLY A 303 8.98 -19.47 -1.05
N TYR A 304 10.09 -20.19 -0.95
CA TYR A 304 10.56 -20.84 0.26
C TYR A 304 12.06 -21.08 0.18
N GLY A 305 12.69 -21.32 1.31
CA GLY A 305 14.11 -21.68 1.38
C GLY A 305 14.50 -22.14 2.77
N SER A 306 15.81 -22.16 3.02
CA SER A 306 16.40 -22.52 4.29
C SER A 306 17.59 -21.60 4.58
N GLU A 307 17.71 -21.12 5.82
CA GLU A 307 18.82 -20.29 6.26
C GLU A 307 19.18 -20.69 7.69
N ASN A 308 20.48 -20.92 7.95
CA ASN A 308 21.01 -21.31 9.27
C ASN A 308 20.27 -22.50 9.92
N GLY A 309 19.90 -23.49 9.11
CA GLY A 309 19.18 -24.70 9.57
C GLY A 309 17.70 -24.48 9.86
N MET A 310 17.14 -23.31 9.50
CA MET A 310 15.72 -23.01 9.65
C MET A 310 15.06 -22.85 8.27
N ASP A 311 14.04 -23.66 8.02
CA ASP A 311 13.24 -23.57 6.80
C ASP A 311 12.24 -22.41 6.92
N TYR A 312 12.01 -21.70 5.81
CA TYR A 312 11.08 -20.58 5.78
C TYR A 312 10.26 -20.53 4.48
N TRP A 313 9.10 -19.90 4.58
CA TRP A 313 8.29 -19.38 3.48
C TRP A 313 8.67 -17.92 3.20
N ILE A 314 8.60 -17.50 1.94
CA ILE A 314 8.67 -16.09 1.54
C ILE A 314 7.25 -15.64 1.24
N ILE A 315 6.73 -14.72 2.05
CA ILE A 315 5.35 -14.24 1.98
C ILE A 315 5.35 -12.79 1.52
N ARG A 316 4.63 -12.48 0.44
CA ARG A 316 4.34 -11.12 -0.01
C ARG A 316 3.12 -10.60 0.76
N ASN A 317 3.28 -9.46 1.41
CA ASN A 317 2.22 -8.76 2.13
C ASN A 317 1.67 -7.58 1.28
N SER A 318 0.60 -6.94 1.75
CA SER A 318 -0.10 -5.83 1.11
C SER A 318 -0.08 -4.55 1.94
N TRP A 319 0.98 -4.33 2.73
CA TRP A 319 1.14 -3.15 3.59
C TRP A 319 2.24 -2.20 3.09
N GLY A 320 2.53 -2.23 1.80
CA GLY A 320 3.57 -1.40 1.19
C GLY A 320 5.00 -1.90 1.47
N ALA A 321 5.94 -1.38 0.69
CA ALA A 321 7.34 -1.80 0.76
C ALA A 321 8.09 -1.31 2.01
N SER A 322 7.51 -0.41 2.81
CA SER A 322 8.12 0.09 4.06
C SER A 322 7.93 -0.86 5.24
N TRP A 323 7.05 -1.86 5.14
CA TRP A 323 6.83 -2.85 6.19
C TRP A 323 7.67 -4.11 5.96
N GLY A 324 8.20 -4.72 7.03
CA GLY A 324 8.96 -5.96 6.93
C GLY A 324 10.19 -5.88 6.02
N GLU A 325 10.50 -6.97 5.33
CA GLU A 325 11.64 -7.08 4.42
C GLU A 325 11.26 -6.57 3.03
N LYS A 326 11.10 -5.25 2.88
CA LYS A 326 10.61 -4.59 1.65
C LYS A 326 9.20 -5.03 1.24
N GLY A 327 8.31 -5.18 2.21
CA GLY A 327 6.93 -5.66 2.01
C GLY A 327 6.77 -7.18 2.09
N TYR A 328 7.84 -7.89 2.42
CA TYR A 328 7.85 -9.34 2.56
C TYR A 328 8.08 -9.77 4.01
N LEU A 329 7.69 -11.02 4.28
CA LEU A 329 7.85 -11.70 5.54
C LEU A 329 8.46 -13.08 5.28
N ARG A 330 9.49 -13.45 6.03
CA ARG A 330 9.95 -14.83 6.09
C ARG A 330 9.32 -15.53 7.29
N VAL A 331 8.51 -16.57 7.08
CA VAL A 331 7.82 -17.31 8.15
C VAL A 331 8.39 -18.71 8.28
N GLN A 332 8.64 -19.18 9.50
CA GLN A 332 9.13 -20.54 9.71
C GLN A 332 8.22 -21.58 9.05
N ARG A 333 8.84 -22.49 8.31
CA ARG A 333 8.22 -23.62 7.61
C ARG A 333 8.53 -24.93 8.34
N ASN A 334 7.73 -25.96 8.10
CA ASN A 334 7.90 -27.30 8.66
C ASN A 334 7.80 -27.31 10.19
N VAL A 335 6.84 -26.55 10.73
CA VAL A 335 6.54 -26.59 12.17
C VAL A 335 5.77 -27.86 12.51
N ALA A 336 5.73 -28.23 13.80
CA ALA A 336 5.04 -29.44 14.24
C ALA A 336 3.53 -29.44 13.93
N SER A 337 2.91 -28.26 13.81
CA SER A 337 1.50 -28.10 13.46
C SER A 337 1.29 -28.32 11.97
N SER A 338 0.43 -29.26 11.60
CA SER A 338 0.03 -29.48 10.19
C SER A 338 -0.64 -28.27 9.54
N LYS A 339 -1.19 -27.35 10.35
CA LYS A 339 -1.76 -26.08 9.88
C LYS A 339 -0.71 -25.06 9.42
N GLY A 340 0.59 -25.36 9.61
CA GLY A 340 1.68 -24.40 9.44
C GLY A 340 1.67 -23.32 10.53
N LEU A 341 2.75 -22.53 10.58
CA LEU A 341 2.82 -21.40 11.51
C LEU A 341 1.78 -20.34 11.10
N CYS A 342 1.09 -19.78 12.09
CA CYS A 342 -0.01 -18.81 11.90
C CYS A 342 -1.17 -19.33 11.01
N GLY A 343 -1.31 -20.65 10.85
CA GLY A 343 -2.37 -21.23 10.03
C GLY A 343 -2.18 -21.12 8.52
N LEU A 344 -0.96 -20.82 8.05
CA LEU A 344 -0.64 -20.58 6.63
C LEU A 344 -1.04 -21.71 5.67
N ALA A 345 -1.22 -22.94 6.16
CA ALA A 345 -1.60 -24.09 5.34
C ALA A 345 -3.11 -24.39 5.37
N ILE A 346 -3.95 -23.55 6.00
CA ILE A 346 -5.40 -23.82 6.17
C ILE A 346 -6.21 -23.47 4.90
N GLU A 347 -5.98 -22.28 4.34
CA GLU A 347 -6.69 -21.75 3.16
C GLU A 347 -5.76 -21.42 1.97
N PRO A 348 -4.91 -22.35 1.49
CA PRO A 348 -4.12 -22.13 0.29
C PRO A 348 -4.91 -22.41 -1.00
N SER A 349 -4.98 -21.44 -1.90
CA SER A 349 -5.62 -21.56 -3.21
C SER A 349 -4.87 -20.79 -4.29
N TYR A 350 -5.05 -21.18 -5.55
CA TYR A 350 -4.33 -20.59 -6.68
C TYR A 350 -5.18 -20.55 -7.95
N PRO A 351 -5.02 -19.50 -8.77
CA PRO A 351 -5.66 -19.42 -10.07
C PRO A 351 -4.96 -20.35 -11.08
N VAL A 352 -5.73 -20.88 -12.02
CA VAL A 352 -5.26 -21.69 -13.13
C VAL A 352 -5.37 -20.88 -14.41
N LYS A 353 -4.27 -20.81 -15.16
CA LYS A 353 -4.21 -20.18 -16.48
C LYS A 353 -3.39 -21.04 -17.42
N THR A 354 -3.92 -21.27 -18.62
CA THR A 354 -3.36 -22.14 -19.65
C THR A 354 -3.17 -21.44 -20.99
N GLY A 355 -3.88 -20.33 -21.21
CA GLY A 355 -3.88 -19.57 -22.45
C GLY A 355 -3.38 -18.13 -22.31
N VAL A 356 -3.12 -17.53 -23.47
CA VAL A 356 -2.83 -16.09 -23.59
C VAL A 356 -4.04 -15.24 -23.18
N ASN A 357 -3.79 -13.98 -22.86
CA ASN A 357 -4.86 -13.03 -22.56
C ASN A 357 -5.74 -12.76 -23.78
N PRO A 358 -6.99 -12.30 -23.56
CA PRO A 358 -7.80 -11.74 -24.64
C PRO A 358 -7.00 -10.71 -25.44
N PRO A 359 -7.27 -10.53 -26.74
CA PRO A 359 -6.68 -9.44 -27.50
C PRO A 359 -6.92 -8.16 -26.72
N LYS A 360 -5.86 -7.37 -26.49
CA LYS A 360 -5.98 -6.07 -25.84
C LYS A 360 -7.18 -5.36 -26.47
N PRO A 361 -8.20 -4.98 -25.69
CA PRO A 361 -9.25 -4.14 -26.22
C PRO A 361 -8.59 -2.98 -26.96
N GLY A 362 -9.17 -2.56 -28.09
CA GLY A 362 -8.77 -1.28 -28.68
C GLY A 362 -8.76 -0.22 -27.57
N PRO A 363 -7.87 0.81 -27.63
CA PRO A 363 -7.67 1.74 -26.54
C PRO A 363 -9.02 2.13 -25.96
N SER A 364 -9.21 1.87 -24.66
CA SER A 364 -10.40 2.29 -23.94
C SER A 364 -10.67 3.74 -24.34
N PRO A 365 -11.92 4.10 -24.70
CA PRO A 365 -12.26 5.50 -24.89
C PRO A 365 -11.68 6.25 -23.70
N PRO A 366 -10.97 7.38 -23.89
CA PRO A 366 -10.41 8.12 -22.78
C PRO A 366 -11.53 8.25 -21.74
N SER A 367 -11.21 7.89 -20.49
CA SER A 367 -12.13 8.04 -19.36
C SER A 367 -12.91 9.33 -19.57
N PRO A 368 -14.26 9.32 -19.53
CA PRO A 368 -15.04 10.50 -19.87
C PRO A 368 -14.40 11.69 -19.18
N ILE A 369 -13.94 12.68 -19.96
CA ILE A 369 -13.33 13.89 -19.42
C ILE A 369 -14.29 14.36 -18.35
N LYS A 370 -13.85 14.35 -17.09
CA LYS A 370 -14.75 14.70 -15.99
C LYS A 370 -15.22 16.11 -16.32
N PRO A 371 -16.54 16.35 -16.38
CA PRO A 371 -17.03 17.64 -16.83
C PRO A 371 -16.42 18.75 -15.96
N PRO A 372 -16.20 19.95 -16.52
CA PRO A 372 -15.78 21.12 -15.75
C PRO A 372 -16.61 21.24 -14.47
N THR A 373 -15.98 21.62 -13.36
CA THR A 373 -16.70 21.88 -12.10
C THR A 373 -17.61 23.08 -12.31
N GLN A 374 -18.91 22.87 -12.42
CA GLN A 374 -19.89 23.94 -12.56
C GLN A 374 -20.05 24.68 -11.23
N CYS A 375 -19.77 25.99 -11.21
CA CYS A 375 -19.88 26.82 -10.02
C CYS A 375 -21.30 27.38 -9.85
N ASP A 376 -21.89 27.84 -10.95
CA ASP A 376 -23.29 28.26 -11.05
C ASP A 376 -23.78 28.15 -12.51
N ASP A 377 -24.90 28.81 -12.85
CA ASP A 377 -25.49 28.80 -14.20
C ASP A 377 -24.64 29.55 -15.25
N TYR A 378 -23.66 30.36 -14.83
CA TYR A 378 -22.91 31.28 -15.69
C TYR A 378 -21.39 31.13 -15.59
N ALA A 379 -20.86 30.34 -14.66
CA ALA A 379 -19.43 30.17 -14.42
C ALA A 379 -19.05 28.71 -14.14
N GLN A 380 -17.91 28.30 -14.71
CA GLN A 380 -17.33 26.97 -14.55
C GLN A 380 -15.83 27.05 -14.25
N CYS A 381 -15.33 26.02 -13.60
CA CYS A 381 -13.91 25.81 -13.34
C CYS A 381 -13.39 24.54 -14.02
N PRO A 382 -12.08 24.44 -14.30
CA PRO A 382 -11.49 23.24 -14.89
C PRO A 382 -11.75 21.96 -14.07
N GLU A 383 -11.61 20.79 -14.68
CA GLU A 383 -11.72 19.50 -13.99
C GLU A 383 -10.80 19.44 -12.74
N GLY A 384 -11.30 18.81 -11.66
CA GLY A 384 -10.50 18.56 -10.46
C GLY A 384 -10.21 19.82 -9.65
N THR A 385 -10.99 20.89 -9.86
CA THR A 385 -10.88 22.15 -9.13
C THR A 385 -12.10 22.39 -8.25
N THR A 386 -11.95 23.30 -7.28
CA THR A 386 -13.03 23.74 -6.39
C THR A 386 -13.46 25.16 -6.70
N CYS A 387 -14.76 25.39 -6.80
CA CYS A 387 -15.35 26.72 -6.99
C CYS A 387 -15.35 27.50 -5.67
N CYS A 388 -14.69 28.65 -5.65
CA CYS A 388 -14.62 29.56 -4.53
C CYS A 388 -15.27 30.91 -4.87
N CYS A 389 -16.12 31.42 -3.98
CA CYS A 389 -16.76 32.70 -4.21
C CYS A 389 -15.78 33.87 -4.02
N VAL A 390 -15.59 34.65 -5.08
CA VAL A 390 -14.66 35.79 -5.11
C VAL A 390 -15.38 37.10 -4.81
N PHE A 391 -16.66 37.21 -5.19
CA PHE A 391 -17.46 38.39 -4.93
C PHE A 391 -18.87 37.98 -4.50
N GLU A 392 -19.20 38.24 -3.24
CA GLU A 392 -20.49 37.93 -2.63
C GLU A 392 -21.28 39.20 -2.32
N TYR A 393 -22.57 39.21 -2.62
CA TYR A 393 -23.49 40.29 -2.27
C TYR A 393 -24.85 39.71 -1.89
N TYR A 394 -25.39 40.09 -0.72
CA TYR A 394 -26.67 39.58 -0.20
C TYR A 394 -26.81 38.03 -0.23
N ASN A 395 -25.78 37.32 0.25
CA ASN A 395 -25.73 35.85 0.28
C ASN A 395 -25.82 35.17 -1.10
N SER A 396 -25.49 35.90 -2.17
CA SER A 396 -25.39 35.38 -3.53
C SER A 396 -23.98 35.64 -4.06
N CYS A 397 -23.38 34.62 -4.66
CA CYS A 397 -22.08 34.77 -5.30
C CYS A 397 -22.26 35.32 -6.73
N PHE A 398 -21.52 36.38 -7.06
CA PHE A 398 -21.58 37.07 -8.35
C PHE A 398 -20.31 36.86 -9.20
N SER A 399 -19.26 36.28 -8.60
CA SER A 399 -18.03 35.93 -9.31
C SER A 399 -17.31 34.78 -8.62
N TRP A 400 -16.76 33.87 -9.40
CA TRP A 400 -16.13 32.64 -8.93
C TRP A 400 -14.66 32.57 -9.30
N GLY A 401 -13.90 31.88 -8.47
CA GLY A 401 -12.50 31.53 -8.66
C GLY A 401 -12.31 30.03 -8.54
N CYS A 402 -11.36 29.50 -9.29
CA CYS A 402 -11.04 28.09 -9.38
C CYS A 402 -9.78 27.79 -8.58
N CYS A 403 -9.95 26.99 -7.53
CA CYS A 403 -8.86 26.48 -6.75
C CYS A 403 -8.30 25.20 -7.36
N PRO A 404 -6.98 25.10 -7.59
CA PRO A 404 -6.38 24.02 -8.38
C PRO A 404 -6.28 22.69 -7.62
N LEU A 405 -7.30 22.36 -6.82
CA LEU A 405 -7.48 21.10 -6.10
C LEU A 405 -8.99 20.83 -5.92
N GLU A 406 -9.36 19.56 -5.91
CA GLU A 406 -10.72 19.09 -5.61
C GLU A 406 -10.94 19.09 -4.08
N GLY A 407 -12.09 19.61 -3.63
CA GLY A 407 -12.39 19.72 -2.19
C GLY A 407 -11.55 20.76 -1.44
N ALA A 408 -10.97 21.74 -2.13
CA ALA A 408 -10.18 22.80 -1.51
C ALA A 408 -11.04 23.67 -0.57
N THR A 409 -10.43 24.20 0.48
CA THR A 409 -11.09 25.17 1.36
C THR A 409 -10.84 26.58 0.84
N CYS A 410 -11.93 27.31 0.57
CA CYS A 410 -11.88 28.71 0.13
C CYS A 410 -11.58 29.64 1.31
N CYS A 411 -10.59 30.51 1.17
CA CYS A 411 -10.21 31.44 2.23
C CYS A 411 -11.08 32.70 2.23
N GLU A 412 -11.22 33.33 3.40
CA GLU A 412 -12.01 34.57 3.59
C GLU A 412 -11.40 35.80 2.88
N ASP A 413 -10.18 35.70 2.35
CA ASP A 413 -9.58 36.77 1.53
C ASP A 413 -10.12 36.83 0.11
N HIS A 414 -11.00 35.89 -0.25
CA HIS A 414 -11.58 35.74 -1.58
C HIS A 414 -10.53 35.63 -2.70
N TYR A 415 -9.28 35.29 -2.35
CA TYR A 415 -8.14 35.26 -3.27
C TYR A 415 -7.31 33.97 -3.19
N SER A 416 -7.32 33.35 -2.01
CA SER A 416 -6.53 32.18 -1.71
C SER A 416 -7.41 30.98 -1.38
N CYS A 417 -6.81 29.81 -1.47
CA CYS A 417 -7.41 28.58 -1.00
C CYS A 417 -6.37 27.57 -0.57
N CYS A 418 -6.88 26.61 0.19
CA CYS A 418 -6.07 25.63 0.85
C CYS A 418 -6.45 24.21 0.43
N PRO A 419 -5.48 23.28 0.39
CA PRO A 419 -5.78 21.86 0.23
C PRO A 419 -6.78 21.39 1.28
N HIS A 420 -7.58 20.37 0.93
CA HIS A 420 -8.49 19.72 1.87
C HIS A 420 -7.75 19.21 3.13
N ASP A 421 -6.51 18.75 2.97
CA ASP A 421 -5.67 18.28 4.08
C ASP A 421 -5.13 19.40 4.97
N TYR A 422 -5.22 20.67 4.52
CA TYR A 422 -4.76 21.87 5.24
C TYR A 422 -5.85 22.97 5.23
N PRO A 423 -7.07 22.73 5.72
CA PRO A 423 -8.22 23.58 5.41
C PRO A 423 -8.19 24.96 6.09
N VAL A 424 -7.28 25.20 7.05
CA VAL A 424 -7.22 26.46 7.79
C VAL A 424 -6.39 27.50 7.05
N CYS A 425 -7.04 28.58 6.64
CA CYS A 425 -6.40 29.70 5.98
C CYS A 425 -5.74 30.66 6.97
N ASN A 426 -4.42 30.86 6.87
CA ASN A 426 -3.72 31.99 7.47
C ASN A 426 -3.44 33.05 6.40
N ILE A 427 -4.41 33.94 6.21
CA ILE A 427 -4.37 35.00 5.18
C ILE A 427 -3.19 35.96 5.38
N ARG A 428 -2.83 36.27 6.63
CA ARG A 428 -1.73 37.21 6.93
C ARG A 428 -0.36 36.62 6.61
N ALA A 429 -0.19 35.33 6.84
CA ALA A 429 1.06 34.62 6.53
C ALA A 429 1.09 34.06 5.09
N GLY A 430 -0.05 34.03 4.39
CA GLY A 430 -0.18 33.41 3.07
C GLY A 430 0.03 31.89 3.11
N THR A 431 -0.36 31.24 4.20
CA THR A 431 -0.16 29.81 4.43
C THR A 431 -1.47 29.11 4.76
N CYS A 432 -1.49 27.81 4.51
CA CYS A 432 -2.55 26.89 4.84
C CYS A 432 -2.03 25.95 5.90
N SER A 433 -2.82 25.76 6.94
CA SER A 433 -2.51 24.86 8.03
C SER A 433 -3.63 23.87 8.23
N ILE A 434 -3.32 22.77 8.90
CA ILE A 434 -4.33 21.78 9.21
C ILE A 434 -5.27 22.26 10.33
N SER A 435 -4.81 23.23 11.14
CA SER A 435 -5.52 23.82 12.28
C SER A 435 -5.04 25.26 12.56
N LYS A 436 -5.79 26.03 13.36
CA LYS A 436 -5.36 27.36 13.82
C LYS A 436 -4.08 27.22 14.68
N ASP A 437 -3.09 28.08 14.45
CA ASP A 437 -1.79 28.14 15.15
C ASP A 437 -0.78 26.99 14.89
N ASN A 438 -0.96 26.21 13.82
CA ASN A 438 0.02 25.20 13.39
C ASN A 438 1.33 25.87 12.88
N PRO A 439 2.52 25.51 13.41
CA PRO A 439 3.80 26.09 12.97
C PRO A 439 4.27 25.59 11.59
N LEU A 440 3.71 24.49 11.10
CA LEU A 440 3.97 23.92 9.78
C LEU A 440 2.76 24.19 8.89
N GLY A 441 2.94 25.13 7.96
CA GLY A 441 1.95 25.47 6.95
C GLY A 441 2.50 25.21 5.55
N VAL A 442 1.65 24.73 4.66
CA VAL A 442 1.93 24.78 3.23
C VAL A 442 1.59 26.17 2.70
N LYS A 443 2.18 26.57 1.59
CA LYS A 443 1.87 27.87 0.99
C LYS A 443 0.42 27.85 0.48
N ALA A 444 -0.34 28.91 0.77
CA ALA A 444 -1.68 29.06 0.22
C ALA A 444 -1.62 29.23 -1.31
N MET A 445 -2.55 28.58 -1.99
CA MET A 445 -2.64 28.66 -3.44
C MET A 445 -3.54 29.82 -3.82
N LYS A 446 -3.23 30.44 -4.95
CA LYS A 446 -4.09 31.47 -5.53
C LYS A 446 -5.08 30.80 -6.45
N HIS A 447 -6.32 31.24 -6.42
CA HIS A 447 -7.27 30.82 -7.45
C HIS A 447 -6.98 31.52 -8.78
N ILE A 448 -7.50 30.94 -9.86
CA ILE A 448 -7.65 31.60 -11.16
C ILE A 448 -9.13 31.97 -11.34
N LEU A 449 -9.46 33.00 -12.13
CA LEU A 449 -10.86 33.35 -12.36
C LEU A 449 -11.61 32.22 -13.08
N ALA A 450 -12.84 31.97 -12.67
CA ALA A 450 -13.74 31.03 -13.34
C ALA A 450 -14.10 31.53 -14.74
N GLU A 451 -14.28 30.59 -15.66
CA GLU A 451 -14.63 30.89 -17.04
C GLU A 451 -16.16 31.03 -17.18
N PRO A 452 -16.64 32.00 -17.97
CA PRO A 452 -18.07 32.14 -18.21
C PRO A 452 -18.61 30.99 -19.06
N ILE A 453 -19.72 30.40 -18.63
CA ILE A 453 -20.48 29.40 -19.39
C ILE A 453 -21.22 30.15 -20.51
N GLY A 454 -20.60 30.24 -21.69
CA GLY A 454 -21.27 30.66 -22.92
C GLY A 454 -21.00 32.09 -23.44
N ALA A 455 -19.75 32.52 -23.55
CA ALA A 455 -19.39 33.72 -24.33
C ALA A 455 -18.47 33.41 -25.53
N PHE A 456 -19.01 33.61 -26.74
CA PHE A 456 -18.39 33.63 -28.09
C PHE A 456 -18.23 32.32 -28.89
N ILE A 457 -19.35 31.85 -29.46
CA ILE A 457 -19.36 31.56 -30.91
C ILE A 457 -19.61 32.88 -31.63
N ASN A 458 -18.57 33.56 -32.07
CA ASN A 458 -18.68 34.56 -33.14
C ASN A 458 -17.33 34.78 -33.86
N GLY A 459 -17.22 34.20 -35.05
CA GLY A 459 -16.61 34.87 -36.21
C GLY A 459 -15.09 35.05 -36.23
N GLY A 460 -14.34 33.96 -36.42
CA GLY A 460 -13.01 34.03 -37.05
C GLY A 460 -13.13 34.47 -38.52
N ARG A 461 -13.17 35.79 -38.77
CA ARG A 461 -12.88 36.35 -40.10
C ARG A 461 -11.39 36.20 -40.36
N LYS A 462 -11.07 35.37 -41.36
CA LYS A 462 -9.82 35.45 -42.12
C LYS A 462 -9.65 36.90 -42.60
N SER A 463 -8.52 37.52 -42.28
CA SER A 463 -7.94 38.58 -43.11
C SER A 463 -6.63 38.09 -43.68
N SER A 464 -6.68 37.74 -44.96
CA SER A 464 -5.57 37.74 -45.88
C SER A 464 -5.11 39.18 -46.12
N SER A 465 -3.85 39.47 -45.84
CA SER A 465 -2.96 40.44 -46.50
C SER A 465 -1.54 40.18 -46.02
#